data_AF-A0A3D4U6B2-F1
#
_entry.id   AF-A0A3D4U6B2-F1
#
_cell.length_a   1.000
_cell.length_b   1.000
_cell.length_c   1.000
_cell.angle_alpha   90.00
_cell.angle_beta   90.00
_cell.angle_gamma   90.00
#
_symmetry.space_group_name_H-M   'P 1'
#
loop_
_entity.id
_entity.type
_entity.pdbx_description
1 polymer ?
#
loop_
_entity_poly.entity_id
_entity_poly.type
_entity_poly.pdbx_seq_one_letter_code
_entity_poly.pdbx_strand_id
1 'polypeptide(L)'
;MRSLFHWFHALSRHWLYDVLHGSLFEIDHDTIKVLDWIADQESGNPESAASPACPDQIPGVDRTALQAIWNDLRVLGLFSVQEAELPRIKQNKPANLKALCLHIAHDCNLRCRYCFGET
;
A
#
# COMPACT_ATOMS: atom_id res chain seq x y z
N MET A 1 -11.18 6.34 2.58
CA MET A 1 -10.15 5.90 3.54
C MET A 1 -9.10 5.16 2.74
N ARG A 2 -7.83 5.59 2.73
CA ARG A 2 -6.77 4.86 2.04
C ARG A 2 -6.33 3.75 2.97
N SER A 3 -6.55 2.50 2.58
CA SER A 3 -6.03 1.35 3.33
C SER A 3 -4.51 1.50 3.46
N LEU A 4 -4.00 1.41 4.69
CA LEU A 4 -2.59 1.64 5.02
C LEU A 4 -1.68 0.52 4.53
N PHE A 5 -2.26 -0.65 4.25
CA PHE A 5 -1.56 -1.83 3.78
C PHE A 5 -2.43 -2.60 2.77
N HIS A 6 -1.80 -3.42 1.94
CA HIS A 6 -2.50 -4.34 1.04
C HIS A 6 -1.80 -5.69 1.08
N TRP A 7 -2.54 -6.76 1.36
CA TRP A 7 -2.00 -8.10 1.25
C TRP A 7 -2.58 -8.83 0.04
N PHE A 8 -1.79 -9.70 -0.58
CA PHE A 8 -2.19 -10.51 -1.73
C PHE A 8 -1.43 -11.83 -1.77
N HIS A 9 -1.97 -12.79 -2.53
CA HIS A 9 -1.32 -14.08 -2.77
C HIS A 9 -0.81 -14.17 -4.21
N ALA A 10 0.48 -14.47 -4.36
CA ALA A 10 1.12 -14.67 -5.66
C ALA A 10 2.31 -15.62 -5.53
N LEU A 11 2.53 -16.45 -6.55
CA LEU A 11 3.66 -17.39 -6.61
C LEU A 11 3.71 -18.35 -5.40
N SER A 12 2.53 -18.82 -4.94
CA SER A 12 2.37 -19.71 -3.78
C SER A 12 2.89 -19.12 -2.47
N ARG A 13 2.87 -17.79 -2.34
CA ARG A 13 3.29 -17.03 -1.15
C ARG A 13 2.30 -15.94 -0.84
N HIS A 14 2.29 -15.51 0.41
CA HIS A 14 1.49 -14.39 0.88
C HIS A 14 2.37 -13.16 1.09
N TRP A 15 1.90 -12.05 0.54
CA TRP A 15 2.63 -10.79 0.51
C TRP A 15 1.86 -9.71 1.24
N LEU A 16 2.56 -8.91 2.03
CA LEU A 16 2.06 -7.68 2.63
C LEU A 16 2.82 -6.50 2.03
N TYR A 17 2.09 -5.60 1.38
CA TYR A 17 2.59 -4.33 0.87
C TYR A 17 2.18 -3.20 1.81
N ASP A 18 3.17 -2.53 2.40
CA ASP A 18 2.99 -1.32 3.19
C ASP A 18 2.94 -0.11 2.25
N VAL A 19 1.78 0.53 2.16
CA VAL A 19 1.54 1.64 1.22
C VAL A 19 2.27 2.91 1.66
N LEU A 20 2.42 3.13 2.97
CA LEU A 20 3.06 4.33 3.50
C LEU A 20 4.57 4.30 3.26
N HIS A 21 5.20 3.16 3.54
CA HIS A 21 6.66 3.03 3.48
C HIS A 21 7.16 2.46 2.15
N GLY A 22 6.29 1.86 1.33
CA GLY A 22 6.67 1.21 0.07
C GLY A 22 7.42 -0.11 0.27
N SER A 23 7.25 -0.74 1.43
CA SER A 23 7.91 -1.99 1.80
C SER A 23 7.06 -3.21 1.43
N LEU A 24 7.71 -4.34 1.13
CA LEU A 24 7.07 -5.61 0.80
C LEU A 24 7.58 -6.71 1.73
N PHE A 25 6.67 -7.44 2.38
CA PHE A 25 6.97 -8.51 3.32
C PHE A 25 6.31 -9.82 2.89
N GLU A 26 6.99 -10.94 3.10
CA GLU A 26 6.38 -12.27 3.05
C GLU A 26 5.77 -12.56 4.43
N ILE A 27 4.51 -13.00 4.47
CA ILE A 27 3.75 -13.19 5.71
C ILE A 27 3.17 -14.60 5.81
N ASP A 28 2.84 -15.03 7.03
CA ASP A 28 2.18 -16.30 7.28
C ASP A 28 0.64 -16.16 7.33
N HIS A 29 -0.05 -17.29 7.43
CA HIS A 29 -1.51 -17.32 7.44
C HIS A 29 -2.11 -16.70 8.71
N ASP A 30 -1.42 -16.75 9.84
CA ASP A 30 -1.92 -16.15 11.08
C ASP A 30 -1.85 -14.62 11.00
N THR A 31 -0.80 -14.06 10.40
CA THR A 31 -0.71 -12.63 10.08
C THR A 31 -1.85 -12.18 9.18
N ILE A 32 -2.25 -12.97 8.18
CA ILE A 32 -3.40 -12.64 7.32
C ILE A 32 -4.69 -12.49 8.14
N LYS A 33 -4.97 -13.44 9.06
CA LYS A 33 -6.16 -13.36 9.91
C LYS A 33 -6.16 -12.11 10.78
N VAL A 34 -4.99 -11.72 11.31
CA VAL A 34 -4.84 -10.48 12.09
C VAL A 34 -5.11 -9.26 11.21
N LEU A 35 -4.56 -9.23 10.00
CA LEU A 35 -4.74 -8.13 9.04
C LEU A 35 -6.21 -8.00 8.57
N ASP A 36 -6.88 -9.12 8.30
CA ASP A 36 -8.30 -9.14 7.93
C ASP A 36 -9.17 -8.62 9.08
N TRP A 37 -8.87 -9.02 10.32
CA TRP A 37 -9.55 -8.48 11.50
C TRP A 37 -9.37 -6.96 11.65
N ILE A 38 -8.16 -6.45 11.39
CA ILE A 38 -7.90 -5.00 11.40
C ILE A 38 -8.73 -4.29 10.32
N ALA A 39 -8.77 -4.83 9.10
CA ALA A 39 -9.51 -4.26 7.99
C ALA A 39 -11.04 -4.21 8.24
N ASP A 40 -11.59 -5.22 8.91
CA ASP A 40 -13.00 -5.25 9.32
C ASP A 40 -13.32 -4.16 10.35
N GLN A 41 -12.41 -3.89 11.30
CA GLN A 41 -12.60 -2.89 12.34
C GLN A 41 -12.55 -1.45 11.79
N GLU A 42 -11.64 -1.17 10.85
CA GLU A 42 -11.55 0.14 10.19
C GLU A 42 -12.80 0.46 9.36
N SER A 43 -13.48 -0.56 8.83
CA SER A 43 -14.72 -0.39 8.07
C SER A 43 -15.91 0.06 8.93
N GLY A 44 -15.84 -0.16 10.25
CA GLY A 44 -16.92 0.14 11.20
C GLY A 44 -16.82 1.49 11.93
N ASN A 45 -15.63 2.10 12.04
CA ASN A 45 -15.46 3.34 12.81
C ASN A 45 -14.37 4.28 12.22
N PRO A 46 -14.75 5.30 11.43
CA PRO A 46 -13.81 6.19 10.73
C PRO A 46 -12.94 7.11 11.59
N GLU A 47 -13.27 7.29 12.87
CA GLU A 47 -12.79 8.45 13.65
C GLU A 47 -11.81 8.11 14.80
N SER A 48 -11.59 6.83 15.12
CA SER A 48 -10.62 6.47 16.16
C SER A 48 -9.22 6.29 15.58
N ALA A 49 -8.57 7.41 15.25
CA ALA A 49 -7.14 7.49 14.91
C ALA A 49 -6.22 7.27 16.13
N ALA A 50 -6.62 6.40 17.06
CA ALA A 50 -5.79 5.98 18.18
C ALA A 50 -5.13 4.64 17.80
N SER A 51 -3.84 4.48 18.12
CA SER A 51 -3.15 3.19 17.95
C SER A 51 -4.01 2.07 18.53
N PRO A 52 -4.49 1.11 17.73
CA PRO A 52 -5.35 0.06 18.25
C PRO A 52 -4.62 -0.70 19.36
N ALA A 53 -5.35 -1.02 20.43
CA ALA A 53 -4.84 -1.92 21.45
C ALA A 53 -4.85 -3.36 20.89
N CYS A 54 -3.87 -4.17 21.28
CA CYS A 54 -3.86 -5.59 20.90
C CYS A 54 -5.13 -6.28 21.43
N PRO A 55 -5.93 -6.93 20.56
CA PRO A 55 -7.09 -7.68 21.00
C PRO A 55 -6.67 -8.86 21.88
N ASP A 56 -7.53 -9.25 22.83
CA ASP A 56 -7.27 -10.40 23.71
C ASP A 56 -7.34 -11.74 22.97
N GLN A 57 -8.15 -11.82 21.91
CA GLN A 57 -8.31 -13.03 21.11
C GLN A 57 -8.76 -12.72 19.67
N ILE A 58 -8.17 -13.43 18.71
CA ILE A 58 -8.64 -13.49 17.32
C ILE A 58 -8.93 -14.97 17.00
N PRO A 59 -10.09 -15.30 16.38
CA PRO A 59 -10.43 -16.67 16.02
C PRO A 59 -9.35 -17.34 15.19
N GLY A 60 -8.85 -18.49 15.65
CA GLY A 60 -7.88 -19.29 14.91
C GLY A 60 -6.44 -18.81 14.97
N VAL A 61 -6.10 -17.87 15.85
CA VAL A 61 -4.72 -17.44 16.14
C VAL A 61 -4.43 -17.66 17.62
N ASP A 62 -3.29 -18.29 17.94
CA ASP A 62 -2.87 -18.47 19.35
C ASP A 62 -2.54 -17.13 20.01
N ARG A 63 -2.73 -17.02 21.33
CA ARG A 63 -2.50 -15.76 22.06
C ARG A 63 -1.04 -15.31 22.01
N THR A 64 -0.09 -16.23 22.06
CA THR A 64 1.34 -15.89 22.01
C THR A 64 1.75 -15.41 20.62
N ALA A 65 1.27 -16.10 19.58
CA ALA A 65 1.46 -15.72 18.18
C ALA A 65 0.81 -14.36 17.89
N LEU A 66 -0.41 -14.12 18.38
CA LEU A 66 -1.11 -12.85 18.24
C LEU A 66 -0.30 -11.69 18.82
N GLN A 67 0.24 -11.84 20.03
CA GLN A 67 1.08 -10.80 20.65
C GLN A 67 2.38 -10.56 19.88
N ALA A 68 2.99 -11.61 19.34
CA ALA A 68 4.19 -11.48 18.50
C ALA A 68 3.89 -10.72 17.21
N ILE A 69 2.88 -11.17 16.45
CA ILE A 69 2.43 -10.52 15.20
C ILE A 69 2.07 -9.06 15.47
N TRP A 70 1.30 -8.79 16.53
CA TRP A 70 0.91 -7.43 16.87
C TRP A 70 2.10 -6.52 17.17
N ASN A 71 3.10 -7.03 17.89
CA ASN A 71 4.33 -6.29 18.16
C ASN A 71 5.13 -6.05 16.88
N ASP A 72 5.23 -7.04 16.00
CA ASP A 72 5.95 -6.91 14.72
C ASP A 72 5.29 -5.84 13.84
N LEU A 73 3.97 -5.91 13.66
CA LEU A 73 3.22 -4.90 12.91
C LEU A 73 3.35 -3.49 13.52
N ARG A 74 3.44 -3.40 14.85
CA ARG A 74 3.67 -2.12 15.55
C ARG A 74 5.08 -1.59 15.35
N VAL A 75 6.10 -2.45 15.39
CA VAL A 75 7.51 -2.08 15.15
C VAL A 75 7.70 -1.66 13.70
N LEU A 76 7.03 -2.33 12.76
CA LEU A 76 6.98 -1.94 11.34
C LEU A 76 6.26 -0.60 11.11
N GLY A 77 5.57 -0.06 12.13
CA GLY A 77 4.87 1.21 12.03
C GLY A 77 3.58 1.12 11.21
N LEU A 78 3.04 -0.08 10.98
CA LEU A 78 1.82 -0.28 10.18
C LEU A 78 0.59 0.40 10.80
N PHE A 79 0.59 0.56 12.13
CA PHE A 79 -0.46 1.22 12.91
C PHE A 79 -0.22 2.72 13.11
N SER A 80 0.91 3.24 12.66
CA SER A 80 1.31 4.62 12.89
C SER A 80 0.88 5.45 11.70
N VAL A 81 -0.18 6.24 11.86
CA VAL A 81 -0.48 7.32 10.92
C VAL A 81 0.56 8.42 11.15
N GLN A 82 1.74 8.28 10.58
CA GLN A 82 2.43 9.47 10.14
C GLN A 82 1.73 9.87 8.84
N GLU A 83 0.83 10.85 8.95
CA GLU A 83 0.68 11.79 7.85
C GLU A 83 2.06 12.39 7.62
N ALA A 84 2.91 11.68 6.86
CA ALA A 84 3.89 12.35 6.06
C ALA A 84 3.02 13.29 5.22
N GLU A 85 2.94 14.56 5.62
CA GLU A 85 2.33 15.59 4.80
C GLU A 85 3.03 15.48 3.47
N LEU A 86 2.43 14.74 2.52
CA LEU A 86 2.93 14.64 1.17
C LEU A 86 3.03 16.09 0.75
N PRO A 87 4.25 16.61 0.50
CA PRO A 87 4.46 18.04 0.43
C PRO A 87 3.49 18.56 -0.63
N ARG A 88 2.44 19.28 -0.18
CA ARG A 88 1.41 19.76 -1.09
C ARG A 88 2.14 20.61 -2.10
N ILE A 89 2.24 20.11 -3.34
CA ILE A 89 2.98 20.80 -4.38
C ILE A 89 2.28 22.14 -4.53
N LYS A 90 2.94 23.22 -4.08
CA LYS A 90 2.41 24.57 -4.20
C LYS A 90 2.09 24.78 -5.68
N GLN A 91 0.80 24.87 -6.02
CA GLN A 91 0.30 24.99 -7.40
C GLN A 91 0.85 26.24 -8.11
N ASN A 92 1.43 27.18 -7.35
CA ASN A 92 1.96 28.45 -7.85
C ASN A 92 3.46 28.45 -8.18
N LYS A 93 4.11 27.27 -8.28
CA LYS A 93 5.47 27.22 -8.84
C LYS A 93 5.38 27.26 -10.38
N PRO A 94 6.20 28.06 -11.08
CA PRO A 94 6.27 28.00 -12.53
C PRO A 94 6.56 26.55 -12.96
N ALA A 95 5.81 26.06 -13.94
CA ALA A 95 5.95 24.70 -14.43
C ALA A 95 7.30 24.54 -15.14
N ASN A 96 8.30 24.03 -14.42
CA ASN A 96 9.59 23.72 -15.00
C ASN A 96 9.45 22.48 -15.90
N LEU A 97 9.91 22.57 -17.14
CA LEU A 97 9.98 21.44 -18.06
C LEU A 97 11.01 20.43 -17.52
N LYS A 98 10.56 19.21 -17.23
CA LYS A 98 11.42 18.12 -16.70
C LYS A 98 11.95 17.19 -17.79
N ALA A 99 11.24 17.10 -18.90
CA ALA A 99 11.59 16.28 -20.05
C ALA A 99 10.88 16.83 -21.30
N LEU A 100 11.48 16.62 -22.47
CA LEU A 100 10.90 16.93 -23.77
C LEU A 100 10.95 15.68 -24.64
N CYS A 101 9.80 15.20 -25.09
CA CYS A 101 9.72 14.16 -26.11
C CYS A 101 9.74 14.84 -27.48
N LEU A 102 10.79 14.59 -28.27
CA LEU A 102 10.95 15.16 -29.60
C LEU A 102 10.59 14.12 -30.66
N HIS A 103 9.54 14.36 -31.41
CA HIS A 103 9.20 13.54 -32.56
C HIS A 103 10.06 13.95 -33.76
N ILE A 104 11.16 13.24 -33.97
CA ILE A 104 12.12 13.56 -35.04
C ILE A 104 11.48 13.37 -36.42
N ALA A 105 10.63 12.36 -36.57
CA ALA A 105 9.83 12.11 -37.77
C ALA A 105 8.47 11.54 -37.37
N HIS A 106 7.43 11.89 -38.13
CA HIS A 106 6.09 11.29 -37.99
C HIS A 106 5.83 10.20 -39.04
N ASP A 107 6.61 10.18 -40.12
CA ASP A 107 6.53 9.12 -41.11
C ASP A 107 7.37 7.92 -40.66
N CYS A 108 6.74 6.75 -40.65
CA CYS A 108 7.35 5.49 -40.27
C CYS A 108 7.08 4.48 -41.37
N ASN A 109 8.02 3.57 -41.62
CA ASN A 109 7.88 2.48 -42.59
C ASN A 109 7.09 1.28 -42.04
N LEU A 110 6.59 1.36 -40.81
CA LEU A 110 5.71 0.38 -40.19
C LEU A 110 4.30 0.96 -39.97
N ARG A 111 3.33 0.08 -39.72
CA ARG A 111 1.94 0.41 -39.38
C ARG A 111 1.49 -0.47 -38.22
N CYS A 112 2.08 -0.25 -37.05
CA CYS A 112 1.78 -1.03 -35.87
C CYS A 112 0.36 -0.68 -35.37
N ARG A 113 -0.53 -1.66 -35.30
CA ARG A 113 -1.95 -1.50 -34.92
C ARG A 113 -2.22 -0.81 -33.57
N TYR A 114 -1.24 -0.87 -32.66
CA TYR A 114 -1.33 -0.27 -31.33
C TYR A 114 -0.54 1.05 -31.23
N CYS A 115 0.03 1.54 -32.34
CA CYS A 115 0.78 2.78 -32.38
C CYS A 115 -0.14 3.95 -32.71
N PHE A 116 -0.03 5.04 -31.96
CA PHE A 116 -0.78 6.28 -32.23
C PHE A 116 -0.42 6.92 -33.59
N GLY A 117 0.74 6.59 -34.16
CA GLY A 117 1.22 7.05 -35.45
C GLY A 117 0.80 6.18 -36.64
N GLU A 118 -0.17 5.28 -36.45
CA GLU A 118 -0.78 4.51 -37.54
C GLU A 118 -1.64 5.45 -38.42
N THR A 119 -0.99 6.20 -39.31
CA THR A 119 -1.62 6.98 -40.40
C THR A 119 -1.07 6.58 -41.75
#